data_AF-A0A812XYZ7-F1
#
_entry.id   AF-A0A812XYZ7-F1
#
_cell.length_a   1.000
_cell.length_b   1.000
_cell.length_c   1.000
_cell.angle_alpha   90.00
_cell.angle_beta   90.00
_cell.angle_gamma   90.00
#
_symmetry.space_group_name_H-M   'P 1'
#
loop_
_entity.id
_entity.type
_entity.pdbx_description
1 polymer ?
#
loop_
_entity_poly.entity_id
_entity_poly.type
_entity_poly.pdbx_seq_one_letter_code
_entity_poly.pdbx_strand_id
1 'polypeptide(L)'
;AQLKLLVRNFTSSAIRGVDCSKVDLKTGSIQKGRYTIDRWLRFLTLEAGPSSEKIEIGRLTEVSLAKELPLDGLPDGLEALRPCLLLLRFADATEIAKEVAISEADEASCETFVTCMNILRLYAQVNS
;
A
#
# COMPACT_ATOMS: atom_id res chain seq x y z
N ALA A 1 -4.68 -22.04 9.85
CA ALA A 1 -5.34 -22.22 8.54
C ALA A 1 -5.88 -20.91 7.96
N GLN A 2 -6.54 -20.06 8.77
CA GLN A 2 -7.15 -18.81 8.33
C GLN A 2 -6.17 -17.81 7.69
N LEU A 3 -4.99 -17.59 8.28
CA LEU A 3 -4.01 -16.64 7.74
C LEU A 3 -3.56 -16.99 6.31
N LYS A 4 -3.31 -18.27 6.03
CA LYS A 4 -2.94 -18.74 4.68
C LYS A 4 -4.04 -18.45 3.65
N LEU A 5 -5.30 -18.62 4.05
CA LEU A 5 -6.45 -18.37 3.18
C LEU A 5 -6.64 -16.86 2.94
N LEU A 6 -6.45 -16.04 3.98
CA LEU A 6 -6.48 -14.58 3.88
C LEU A 6 -5.43 -14.07 2.89
N VAL A 7 -4.16 -14.47 3.06
CA VAL A 7 -3.07 -14.08 2.15
C VAL A 7 -3.33 -14.56 0.73
N ARG A 8 -3.83 -15.79 0.54
CA ARG A 8 -4.17 -16.32 -0.80
C ARG A 8 -5.29 -15.51 -1.47
N ASN A 9 -6.32 -15.14 -0.73
CA ASN A 9 -7.43 -14.36 -1.28
C ASN A 9 -6.97 -12.94 -1.64
N PHE A 10 -6.18 -12.31 -0.76
CA PHE A 10 -5.58 -11.01 -1.02
C PHE A 10 -4.71 -11.03 -2.28
N THR A 11 -3.75 -11.96 -2.39
CA THR A 11 -2.86 -12.03 -3.56
C THR A 11 -3.63 -12.34 -4.83
N SER A 12 -4.64 -13.21 -4.79
CA SER A 12 -5.49 -13.50 -5.95
C SER A 12 -6.22 -12.25 -6.45
N SER A 13 -6.75 -11.42 -5.54
CA SER A 13 -7.39 -10.15 -5.90
C SER A 13 -6.37 -9.12 -6.38
N ALA A 14 -5.26 -8.95 -5.66
CA ALA A 14 -4.19 -8.01 -6.02
C ALA A 14 -3.56 -8.34 -7.39
N ILE A 15 -3.45 -9.62 -7.78
CA ILE A 15 -2.97 -10.00 -9.12
C ILE A 15 -3.94 -9.56 -10.23
N ARG A 16 -5.25 -9.55 -9.97
CA ARG A 16 -6.26 -9.02 -10.91
C ARG A 16 -6.34 -7.50 -10.89
N GLY A 17 -5.86 -6.89 -9.81
CA GLY A 17 -5.96 -5.48 -9.54
C GLY A 17 -7.10 -5.17 -8.57
N VAL A 18 -6.83 -4.26 -7.65
CA VAL A 18 -7.78 -3.78 -6.64
C VAL A 18 -7.87 -2.27 -6.76
N ASP A 19 -9.10 -1.76 -6.84
CA ASP A 19 -9.36 -0.33 -6.94
C ASP A 19 -9.01 0.34 -5.60
N CYS A 20 -8.29 1.46 -5.70
CA CYS A 20 -7.86 2.25 -4.55
C CYS A 20 -7.81 3.73 -4.94
N SER A 21 -7.35 4.60 -4.05
CA SER A 21 -6.94 5.95 -4.46
C SER A 21 -5.53 6.26 -3.99
N LYS A 22 -4.75 6.97 -4.83
CA LYS A 22 -3.49 7.57 -4.42
C LYS A 22 -3.79 8.91 -3.75
N VAL A 23 -3.16 9.14 -2.60
CA VAL A 23 -3.37 10.35 -1.79
C VAL A 23 -2.06 11.13 -1.73
N ASP A 24 -2.11 12.41 -2.05
CA ASP A 24 -1.02 13.34 -1.79
C ASP A 24 -1.23 13.97 -0.40
N LEU A 25 -0.42 13.57 0.57
CA LEU A 25 -0.50 14.04 1.95
C LEU A 25 -0.19 15.53 2.12
N LYS A 26 0.50 16.16 1.16
CA LYS A 26 0.84 17.59 1.21
C LYS A 26 -0.27 18.45 0.64
N THR A 27 -0.83 18.04 -0.50
CA THR A 27 -1.85 18.83 -1.21
C THR A 27 -3.28 18.46 -0.85
N GLY A 28 -3.49 17.30 -0.23
CA GLY A 28 -4.82 16.73 0.01
C GLY A 28 -5.47 16.13 -1.24
N SER A 29 -4.75 16.09 -2.37
CA SER A 29 -5.27 15.59 -3.63
C SER A 29 -5.48 14.08 -3.59
N ILE A 30 -6.61 13.63 -4.13
CA ILE A 30 -6.99 12.21 -4.19
C ILE A 30 -7.21 11.84 -5.64
N GLN A 31 -6.48 10.83 -6.11
CA GLN A 31 -6.59 10.32 -7.46
C GLN A 31 -7.05 8.87 -7.43
N LYS A 32 -8.18 8.59 -8.07
CA LYS A 32 -8.64 7.20 -8.25
C LYS A 32 -7.59 6.41 -9.01
N GLY A 33 -7.36 5.19 -8.57
CA GLY A 33 -6.34 4.33 -9.11
C GLY A 33 -6.64 2.87 -8.86
N ARG A 34 -5.65 2.06 -9.17
CA ARG A 34 -5.66 0.62 -8.95
C ARG A 34 -4.25 0.18 -8.62
N TYR A 35 -4.12 -0.69 -7.63
CA TYR A 35 -2.86 -1.40 -7.41
C TYR A 35 -2.95 -2.83 -7.92
N THR A 36 -1.83 -3.34 -8.41
CA THR A 36 -1.65 -4.75 -8.81
C THR A 36 -0.42 -5.33 -8.15
N ILE A 37 -0.41 -6.65 -7.94
CA ILE A 37 0.80 -7.40 -7.56
C ILE A 37 1.12 -8.37 -8.69
N ASP A 38 2.39 -8.50 -9.06
CA ASP A 38 2.78 -9.46 -10.10
C ASP A 38 2.63 -10.92 -9.65
N ARG A 39 2.62 -11.85 -10.60
CA ARG A 39 2.40 -13.29 -10.31
C ARG A 39 3.51 -13.91 -9.45
N TRP A 40 4.66 -13.25 -9.39
CA TRP A 40 5.82 -13.66 -8.59
C TRP A 40 5.83 -13.02 -7.20
N LEU A 41 4.83 -12.19 -6.86
CA LEU A 41 4.70 -11.50 -5.58
C LEU A 41 5.93 -10.64 -5.23
N ARG A 42 6.59 -10.11 -6.27
CA ARG A 42 7.81 -9.32 -6.18
C ARG A 42 7.53 -7.82 -6.29
N PHE A 43 6.59 -7.44 -7.14
CA PHE A 43 6.31 -6.03 -7.40
C PHE A 43 4.85 -5.69 -7.13
N LEU A 44 4.64 -4.57 -6.42
CA LEU A 44 3.38 -3.86 -6.39
C LEU A 44 3.44 -2.71 -7.41
N THR A 45 2.44 -2.58 -8.26
CA THR A 45 2.31 -1.47 -9.20
C THR A 45 1.05 -0.70 -8.88
N LEU A 46 1.20 0.58 -8.58
CA LEU A 46 0.10 1.53 -8.35
C LEU A 46 -0.07 2.42 -9.57
N GLU A 47 -1.24 2.41 -10.18
CA GLU A 47 -1.61 3.25 -11.31
C GLU A 47 -2.68 4.25 -10.86
N ALA A 48 -2.41 5.55 -10.97
CA ALA A 48 -3.35 6.60 -10.62
C ALA A 48 -3.18 7.80 -11.55
N GLY A 49 -4.20 8.07 -12.37
CA GLY A 49 -4.13 9.10 -13.41
C GLY A 49 -2.96 8.87 -14.38
N PRO A 50 -2.10 9.89 -14.63
CA PRO A 50 -0.90 9.73 -15.45
C PRO A 50 0.29 9.12 -14.70
N SER A 51 0.16 8.88 -13.38
CA SER A 51 1.24 8.36 -12.56
C SER A 51 1.20 6.83 -12.43
N SER A 52 2.37 6.20 -12.54
CA SER A 52 2.57 4.78 -12.25
C SER A 52 3.78 4.65 -11.33
N GLU A 53 3.58 4.01 -10.18
CA GLU A 53 4.65 3.70 -9.24
C GLU A 53 4.82 2.19 -9.17
N LYS A 54 6.04 1.70 -9.43
CA LYS A 54 6.37 0.28 -9.30
C LYS A 54 7.30 0.09 -8.11
N ILE A 55 6.81 -0.62 -7.10
CA ILE A 55 7.46 -0.82 -5.81
C ILE A 55 7.89 -2.28 -5.71
N GLU A 56 9.17 -2.53 -5.43
CA GLU A 56 9.64 -3.87 -5.08
C GLU A 56 9.21 -4.18 -3.66
N ILE A 57 8.40 -5.22 -3.49
CA ILE A 57 7.77 -5.58 -2.20
C ILE A 57 8.85 -5.89 -1.14
N GLY A 58 9.96 -6.52 -1.54
CA GLY A 58 11.10 -6.78 -0.64
C GLY A 58 11.81 -5.51 -0.15
N ARG A 59 11.67 -4.39 -0.85
CA ARG A 59 12.25 -3.09 -0.48
C ARG A 59 11.31 -2.19 0.33
N LEU A 60 10.10 -2.66 0.64
CA LEU A 60 9.23 -2.00 1.61
C LEU A 60 9.92 -2.01 2.98
N THR A 61 10.14 -0.84 3.54
CA THR A 61 10.67 -0.66 4.89
C THR A 61 9.54 -0.60 5.91
N GLU A 62 8.38 -0.06 5.52
CA GLU A 62 7.22 0.11 6.38
C GLU A 62 5.92 0.07 5.57
N VAL A 63 4.89 -0.56 6.15
CA VAL A 63 3.50 -0.53 5.67
C VAL A 63 2.62 -0.32 6.89
N SER A 64 1.99 0.85 7.00
CA SER A 64 1.35 1.32 8.24
C SER A 64 -0.03 1.91 7.98
N LEU A 65 -0.89 1.83 8.99
CA LEU A 65 -2.17 2.51 9.02
C LEU A 65 -1.95 3.98 9.41
N ALA A 66 -2.51 4.92 8.67
CA ALA A 66 -2.36 6.35 8.97
C ALA A 66 -2.92 6.75 10.34
N LYS A 67 -3.92 6.01 10.85
CA LYS A 67 -4.46 6.20 12.22
C LYS A 67 -3.43 5.91 13.33
N GLU A 68 -2.37 5.15 13.04
CA GLU A 68 -1.33 4.77 14.01
C GLU A 68 -0.12 5.72 13.98
N LEU A 69 -0.07 6.61 12.99
CA LEU A 69 1.04 7.53 12.77
C LEU A 69 0.71 8.92 13.32
N PRO A 70 1.71 9.64 13.88
CA PRO A 70 1.59 11.05 14.19
C PRO A 70 1.67 11.87 12.90
N LEU A 71 0.60 11.84 12.12
CA LEU A 71 0.44 12.67 10.93
C LEU A 71 -0.10 14.04 11.35
N ASP A 72 0.75 14.84 11.97
CA ASP A 72 0.39 16.21 12.33
C ASP A 72 0.25 17.06 11.06
N GLY A 73 -0.85 17.83 10.96
CA GLY A 73 -1.05 18.78 9.87
C GLY A 73 -1.52 18.17 8.55
N LEU A 74 -2.22 17.03 8.57
CA LEU A 74 -2.99 16.60 7.40
C LEU A 74 -4.03 17.67 7.04
N PRO A 75 -4.25 17.96 5.76
CA PRO A 75 -5.37 18.79 5.31
C PRO A 75 -6.70 18.26 5.87
N ASP A 76 -7.61 19.15 6.29
CA ASP A 76 -8.88 18.79 6.96
C ASP A 76 -9.68 17.70 6.22
N GLY A 77 -9.64 17.69 4.88
CA GLY A 77 -10.32 16.69 4.06
C GLY A 77 -9.73 15.27 4.14
N LEU A 78 -8.46 15.13 4.55
CA LEU A 78 -7.79 13.84 4.71
C LEU A 78 -7.98 13.23 6.10
N GLU A 79 -8.23 14.02 7.14
CA GLU A 79 -8.50 13.48 8.49
C GLU A 79 -9.72 12.54 8.49
N ALA A 80 -10.75 12.87 7.71
CA ALA A 80 -11.91 12.00 7.53
C ALA A 80 -11.58 10.65 6.85
N LEU A 81 -10.50 10.59 6.08
CA LEU A 81 -10.03 9.39 5.38
C LEU A 81 -9.02 8.59 6.18
N ARG A 82 -8.55 9.11 7.32
CA ARG A 82 -7.49 8.49 8.13
C ARG A 82 -7.74 7.02 8.51
N PRO A 83 -8.98 6.55 8.80
CA PRO A 83 -9.23 5.13 9.05
C PRO A 83 -8.99 4.23 7.84
N CYS A 84 -9.14 4.78 6.63
CA CYS A 84 -9.00 4.08 5.36
C CYS A 84 -7.70 4.44 4.63
N LEU A 85 -6.73 5.07 5.30
CA LEU A 85 -5.49 5.58 4.71
C LEU A 85 -4.30 4.72 5.15
N LEU A 86 -3.48 4.34 4.18
CA LEU A 86 -2.27 3.54 4.31
C LEU A 86 -1.06 4.35 3.89
N LEU A 87 0.06 4.09 4.55
CA LEU A 87 1.35 4.67 4.19
C LEU A 87 2.36 3.55 3.87
N LEU A 88 2.91 3.60 2.67
CA LEU A 88 3.96 2.70 2.21
C LEU A 88 5.27 3.46 2.13
N ARG A 89 6.29 3.00 2.87
CA ARG A 89 7.65 3.51 2.76
C ARG A 89 8.56 2.44 2.19
N PHE A 90 9.46 2.84 1.30
CA PHE A 90 10.37 1.94 0.62
C PHE A 90 11.66 2.64 0.21
N ALA A 91 12.72 1.88 0.02
CA ALA A 91 13.91 2.35 -0.68
C ALA A 91 13.76 2.06 -2.18
N ASP A 92 13.94 3.06 -3.04
CA ASP A 92 14.01 2.82 -4.47
C ASP A 92 15.33 2.14 -4.87
N ALA A 93 15.53 1.81 -6.15
CA ALA A 93 16.74 1.13 -6.64
C ALA A 93 18.06 1.89 -6.37
N THR A 94 17.99 3.18 -6.02
CA THR A 94 19.13 4.03 -5.68
C THR A 94 19.31 4.22 -4.16
N GLU A 95 18.60 3.42 -3.36
CA GLU A 95 18.57 3.51 -1.89
C GLU A 95 17.99 4.83 -1.36
N ILE A 96 17.26 5.57 -2.19
CA ILE A 96 16.56 6.78 -1.78
C ILE A 96 15.22 6.39 -1.16
N ALA A 97 14.98 6.85 0.06
CA ALA A 97 13.72 6.66 0.74
C ALA A 97 12.58 7.38 0.01
N LYS A 98 11.50 6.64 -0.28
CA LYS A 98 10.26 7.11 -0.88
C LYS A 98 9.07 6.73 -0.04
N GLU A 99 8.00 7.47 -0.23
CA GLU A 99 6.74 7.27 0.45
C GLU A 99 5.58 7.43 -0.53
N VAL A 100 4.57 6.57 -0.39
CA VAL A 100 3.30 6.64 -1.12
C VAL A 100 2.17 6.43 -0.13
N ALA A 101 1.16 7.29 -0.18
CA ALA A 101 -0.08 7.09 0.55
C ALA A 101 -1.18 6.60 -0.40
N ILE A 102 -1.93 5.59 0.06
CA ILE A 102 -3.11 5.08 -0.65
C ILE A 102 -4.29 5.00 0.31
N SER A 103 -5.50 5.15 -0.21
CA SER A 103 -6.72 4.83 0.53
C SER A 103 -7.45 3.62 -0.08
N GLU A 104 -7.93 2.76 0.82
CA GLU A 104 -8.78 1.61 0.49
C GLU A 104 -10.26 1.95 0.65
N ALA A 105 -11.13 1.02 0.26
CA ALA A 105 -12.58 1.18 0.38
C ALA A 105 -13.07 1.34 1.83
N ASP A 106 -12.45 0.63 2.76
CA ASP A 106 -12.80 0.62 4.17
C ASP A 106 -11.60 0.24 5.06
N GLU A 107 -11.76 0.44 6.37
CA GLU A 107 -10.75 0.16 7.39
C GLU A 107 -10.34 -1.33 7.43
N ALA A 108 -11.28 -2.24 7.22
CA ALA A 108 -11.01 -3.68 7.20
C ALA A 108 -10.12 -4.07 6.01
N SER A 109 -10.30 -3.41 4.87
CA SER A 109 -9.46 -3.56 3.68
C SER A 109 -8.05 -3.03 3.95
N CYS A 110 -7.90 -1.91 4.66
CA CYS A 110 -6.59 -1.42 5.11
C CYS A 110 -5.88 -2.42 6.03
N GLU A 111 -6.56 -2.95 7.04
CA GLU A 111 -5.96 -3.94 7.96
C GLU A 111 -5.54 -5.22 7.22
N THR A 112 -6.37 -5.66 6.27
CA THR A 112 -6.06 -6.80 5.40
C THR A 112 -4.83 -6.51 4.53
N PHE A 113 -4.74 -5.31 3.96
CA PHE A 113 -3.59 -4.88 3.16
C PHE A 113 -2.32 -4.88 3.99
N VAL A 114 -2.29 -4.23 5.16
CA VAL A 114 -1.11 -4.16 6.03
C VAL A 114 -0.65 -5.57 6.43
N THR A 115 -1.59 -6.41 6.87
CA THR A 115 -1.29 -7.78 7.29
C THR A 115 -0.67 -8.58 6.15
N CYS A 116 -1.31 -8.57 4.97
CA CYS A 116 -0.83 -9.34 3.82
C CYS A 116 0.50 -8.80 3.30
N MET A 117 0.63 -7.49 3.16
CA MET A 117 1.83 -6.87 2.59
C MET A 117 3.04 -7.06 3.49
N ASN A 118 2.88 -6.98 4.82
CA ASN A 118 3.96 -7.29 5.75
C ASN A 118 4.41 -8.75 5.64
N ILE A 119 3.49 -9.69 5.45
CA ILE A 119 3.85 -11.10 5.19
C ILE A 119 4.61 -11.23 3.88
N LEU A 120 4.09 -10.67 2.78
CA LEU A 120 4.73 -10.74 1.46
C LEU A 120 6.13 -10.11 1.47
N ARG A 121 6.29 -8.95 2.11
CA ARG A 121 7.56 -8.28 2.34
C ARG A 121 8.56 -9.17 3.07
N LEU A 122 8.17 -9.77 4.19
CA LEU A 122 9.04 -10.67 4.95
C LEU A 122 9.47 -11.88 4.10
N TYR A 123 8.55 -12.47 3.35
CA TYR A 123 8.87 -13.55 2.43
C TYR A 123 9.83 -13.12 1.32
N ALA A 124 9.64 -11.92 0.75
CA ALA A 124 10.51 -11.40 -0.29
C ALA A 124 11.93 -11.10 0.26
N GLN A 125 12.05 -10.56 1.47
CA GLN A 125 13.34 -10.24 2.12
C GLN A 125 14.14 -11.48 2.52
N VAL A 126 13.47 -12.58 2.86
CA VAL A 126 14.14 -13.85 3.20
C VAL A 126 14.61 -14.61 1.96
N ASN A 127 13.95 -14.42 0.81
CA ASN A 127 14.21 -15.16 -0.42
C ASN A 127 14.84 -14.30 -1.54
N SER A 128 15.34 -13.11 -1.21
CA SER A 128 16.04 -12.19 -2.12
C SER A 128 17.55 -12.42 -2.15
#